data_AF-A0A401YZ32-F1
#
_entry.id   AF-A0A401YZ32-F1
#
_cell.length_a   1.000
_cell.length_b   1.000
_cell.length_c   1.000
_cell.angle_alpha   90.00
_cell.angle_beta   90.00
_cell.angle_gamma   90.00
#
_symmetry.space_group_name_H-M   'P 1'
#
loop_
_entity.id
_entity.type
_entity.pdbx_description
1 polymer ?
#
loop_
_entity_poly.entity_id
_entity_poly.type
_entity_poly.pdbx_seq_one_letter_code
_entity_poly.pdbx_strand_id
1 'polypeptide(L)'
;MTDRTIVVIPDIQYPKHDPIALKAVIDFIGDIEPTEVIQIGDALDYEAPSRWSTGTRAEYEGNVESESESFVQEFIVPLRGVFSGPLGFHEGNHDSRPRTYLEGRAPGLGASQHFHMERLLRFDDYDIRRLPDFNRVGPNVITTHGHLGRITLNRTAGLTALTAVRRWGVSVVMGHTHRAAAVPETSGLGEPRTVWGVEAGNLMDDSRADYLKGAPGNWQRAFVVLHLSGETFQPEVVYMRPDASFEYGGFRYYQPEAA
;
A
#
# COMPACT_ATOMS: atom_id res chain seq x y z
N MET A 1 4.65 1.24 -27.06
CA MET A 1 4.02 0.92 -25.76
C MET A 1 3.12 2.10 -25.43
N THR A 2 1.89 1.85 -25.00
CA THR A 2 0.96 2.92 -24.62
C THR A 2 1.39 3.54 -23.29
N ASP A 3 1.24 4.85 -23.15
CA ASP A 3 1.46 5.56 -21.89
C ASP A 3 0.52 5.01 -20.82
N ARG A 4 1.04 4.82 -19.60
CA ARG A 4 0.27 4.32 -18.46
C ARG A 4 0.46 5.20 -17.25
N THR A 5 -0.66 5.51 -16.60
CA THR A 5 -0.72 6.15 -15.30
C THR A 5 -1.22 5.12 -14.31
N ILE A 6 -0.46 4.86 -13.24
CA ILE A 6 -0.83 3.91 -12.19
C ILE A 6 -0.93 4.67 -10.87
N VAL A 7 -2.04 4.53 -10.16
CA VAL A 7 -2.14 5.02 -8.78
C VAL A 7 -1.79 3.89 -7.82
N VAL A 8 -0.83 4.15 -6.93
CA VAL A 8 -0.44 3.25 -5.87
C VAL A 8 -1.01 3.75 -4.55
N ILE A 9 -2.00 3.03 -4.04
CA ILE A 9 -2.58 3.24 -2.72
C ILE A 9 -1.62 2.60 -1.71
N PRO A 10 -1.15 3.36 -0.70
CA PRO A 10 -0.15 2.89 0.26
C PRO A 10 -0.78 1.96 1.31
N ASP A 11 -0.03 1.68 2.38
CA ASP A 11 -0.49 1.05 3.60
C ASP A 11 -1.72 1.79 4.18
N ILE A 12 -2.88 1.13 4.17
CA ILE A 12 -4.13 1.66 4.74
C ILE A 12 -4.20 1.30 6.23
N GLN A 13 -3.78 0.08 6.57
CA GLN A 13 -3.90 -0.52 7.90
C GLN A 13 -5.30 -0.37 8.49
N TYR A 14 -6.32 -0.75 7.73
CA TYR A 14 -7.69 -0.76 8.23
C TYR A 14 -7.79 -1.64 9.50
N PRO A 15 -8.48 -1.18 10.57
CA PRO A 15 -9.33 0.01 10.65
C PRO A 15 -8.63 1.29 11.13
N LYS A 16 -7.30 1.36 11.23
CA LYS A 16 -6.53 2.50 11.79
C LYS A 16 -6.30 3.66 10.81
N HIS A 17 -6.84 3.57 9.61
CA HIS A 17 -6.78 4.61 8.59
C HIS A 17 -7.49 5.91 9.00
N ASP A 18 -7.07 7.02 8.39
CA ASP A 18 -7.83 8.27 8.38
C ASP A 18 -8.92 8.17 7.29
N PRO A 19 -10.22 8.17 7.66
CA PRO A 19 -11.30 7.95 6.71
C PRO A 19 -11.43 9.08 5.69
N ILE A 20 -11.04 10.30 6.06
CA ILE A 20 -11.06 11.45 5.16
C ILE A 20 -9.97 11.28 4.11
N ALA A 21 -8.77 10.88 4.54
CA ALA A 21 -7.66 10.63 3.63
C ALA A 21 -7.98 9.50 2.64
N LEU A 22 -8.56 8.40 3.12
CA LEU A 22 -8.97 7.30 2.26
C LEU A 22 -10.01 7.73 1.22
N LYS A 23 -11.04 8.47 1.65
CA LYS A 23 -12.05 9.00 0.73
C LYS A 23 -11.44 9.93 -0.31
N ALA A 24 -10.55 10.84 0.09
CA ALA A 24 -9.91 11.77 -0.83
C ALA A 24 -9.08 11.07 -1.93
N VAL A 25 -8.42 9.96 -1.58
CA VAL A 25 -7.70 9.12 -2.56
C VAL A 25 -8.67 8.38 -3.50
N ILE A 26 -9.79 7.87 -2.98
CA ILE A 26 -10.83 7.22 -3.81
C ILE A 26 -11.42 8.23 -4.80
N ASP A 27 -11.84 9.41 -4.33
CA ASP A 27 -12.39 10.47 -5.17
C ASP A 27 -11.38 10.86 -6.27
N PHE A 28 -10.10 11.04 -5.89
CA PHE A 28 -9.02 11.33 -6.84
C PHE A 28 -8.86 10.26 -7.92
N ILE A 29 -8.93 8.97 -7.57
CA ILE A 29 -8.86 7.88 -8.55
C ILE A 29 -10.03 7.96 -9.54
N GLY A 30 -11.22 8.31 -9.07
CA GLY A 30 -12.39 8.55 -9.92
C GLY A 30 -12.20 9.71 -10.89
N ASP A 31 -11.57 10.80 -10.44
CA ASP A 31 -11.36 12.00 -11.25
C ASP A 31 -10.27 11.82 -12.33
N ILE A 32 -9.18 11.14 -12.00
CA ILE A 32 -8.04 10.99 -12.92
C ILE A 32 -8.08 9.71 -13.78
N GLU A 33 -9.00 8.79 -13.48
CA GLU A 33 -9.23 7.53 -14.20
C GLU A 33 -7.92 6.83 -14.65
N PRO A 34 -7.06 6.37 -13.72
CA PRO A 34 -5.76 5.83 -14.07
C PRO A 34 -5.90 4.54 -14.89
N THR A 35 -4.84 4.15 -15.59
CA THR A 35 -4.83 2.89 -16.35
C THR A 35 -4.85 1.64 -15.47
N GLU A 36 -4.39 1.76 -14.22
CA GLU A 36 -4.38 0.70 -13.22
C GLU A 36 -4.30 1.31 -11.82
N VAL A 37 -4.89 0.63 -10.83
CA VAL A 37 -4.74 0.94 -9.41
C VAL A 37 -4.06 -0.24 -8.72
N ILE A 38 -3.09 0.05 -7.85
CA ILE A 38 -2.38 -0.94 -7.04
C ILE A 38 -2.51 -0.59 -5.57
N GLN A 39 -3.06 -1.49 -4.76
CA GLN A 39 -2.90 -1.45 -3.31
C GLN A 39 -1.58 -2.18 -2.96
N ILE A 40 -0.66 -1.50 -2.29
CA ILE A 40 0.75 -1.96 -2.13
C ILE A 40 0.96 -2.93 -0.95
N GLY A 41 -0.10 -3.47 -0.36
CA GLY A 41 -0.07 -4.33 0.84
C GLY A 41 -0.30 -3.55 2.13
N ASP A 42 -0.48 -4.29 3.23
CA ASP A 42 -0.98 -3.82 4.53
C ASP A 42 -2.26 -2.99 4.36
N ALA A 43 -3.20 -3.56 3.61
CA ALA A 43 -4.55 -3.03 3.47
C ALA A 43 -5.31 -3.12 4.80
N LEU A 44 -5.19 -4.27 5.49
CA LEU A 44 -5.73 -4.50 6.82
C LEU A 44 -4.60 -4.64 7.84
N ASP A 45 -4.85 -4.23 9.07
CA ASP A 45 -3.88 -4.40 10.18
C ASP A 45 -3.95 -5.82 10.77
N TYR A 46 -5.16 -6.35 11.00
CA TYR A 46 -5.39 -7.62 11.68
C TYR A 46 -4.54 -7.77 12.96
N GLU A 47 -4.86 -6.98 13.98
CA GLU A 47 -4.10 -6.95 15.23
C GLU A 47 -4.24 -8.25 16.04
N ALA A 48 -5.47 -8.81 16.11
CA ALA A 48 -5.74 -10.01 16.89
C ALA A 48 -4.86 -11.22 16.51
N PRO A 49 -4.71 -11.63 15.23
CA PRO A 49 -3.82 -12.73 14.83
C PRO A 49 -2.33 -12.34 14.75
N SER A 50 -1.92 -11.21 15.34
CA SER A 50 -0.53 -10.78 15.36
C SER A 50 0.35 -11.58 16.32
N ARG A 51 1.66 -11.63 16.05
CA ARG A 51 2.64 -12.13 17.03
C ARG A 51 2.70 -11.27 18.30
N TRP A 52 2.27 -10.01 18.21
CA TRP A 52 2.36 -9.04 19.30
C TRP A 52 1.21 -9.17 20.31
N SER A 53 0.06 -9.67 19.88
CA SER A 53 -1.11 -9.93 20.72
C SER A 53 -1.05 -11.30 21.40
N THR A 54 -0.16 -12.19 20.97
CA THR A 54 -0.03 -13.58 21.46
C THR A 54 0.05 -13.65 22.99
N GLY A 55 -0.84 -14.44 23.60
CA GLY A 55 -0.94 -14.63 25.05
C GLY A 55 -1.69 -13.52 25.80
N THR A 56 -2.19 -12.51 25.09
CA THR A 56 -3.00 -11.42 25.67
C THR A 56 -4.48 -11.61 25.36
N ARG A 57 -5.35 -10.79 25.97
CA ARG A 57 -6.79 -10.78 25.63
C ARG A 57 -7.04 -10.43 24.16
N ALA A 58 -6.22 -9.56 23.57
CA ALA A 58 -6.39 -9.09 22.20
C ALA A 58 -6.29 -10.22 21.16
N GLU A 59 -5.53 -11.29 21.44
CA GLU A 59 -5.41 -12.47 20.57
C GLU A 59 -6.78 -13.14 20.30
N TYR A 60 -7.71 -13.04 21.25
CA TYR A 60 -8.98 -13.75 21.24
C TYR A 60 -10.17 -12.88 20.81
N GLU A 61 -9.93 -11.71 20.22
CA GLU A 61 -11.00 -10.79 19.81
C GLU A 61 -11.88 -11.35 18.68
N GLY A 62 -11.33 -12.20 17.81
CA GLY A 62 -12.11 -12.90 16.77
C GLY A 62 -12.70 -11.98 15.68
N ASN A 63 -12.10 -10.82 15.46
CA ASN A 63 -12.56 -9.74 14.59
C ASN A 63 -12.12 -9.83 13.12
N VAL A 64 -11.33 -10.84 12.73
CA VAL A 64 -10.78 -10.97 11.36
C VAL A 64 -11.86 -10.89 10.28
N GLU A 65 -12.94 -11.66 10.40
CA GLU A 65 -13.99 -11.67 9.37
C GLU A 65 -14.79 -10.37 9.35
N SER A 66 -15.11 -9.80 10.51
CA SER A 66 -15.82 -8.52 10.59
C SER A 66 -14.99 -7.35 10.04
N GLU A 67 -13.69 -7.31 10.32
CA GLU A 67 -12.79 -6.29 9.77
C GLU A 67 -12.66 -6.43 8.25
N SER A 68 -12.63 -7.67 7.75
CA SER A 68 -12.61 -7.95 6.30
C SER A 68 -13.90 -7.49 5.62
N GLU A 69 -15.06 -7.80 6.20
CA GLU A 69 -16.35 -7.33 5.68
C GLU A 69 -16.42 -5.80 5.68
N SER A 70 -16.07 -5.15 6.79
CA SER A 70 -16.09 -3.69 6.87
C SER A 70 -15.15 -3.06 5.85
N PHE A 71 -13.95 -3.60 5.66
CA PHE A 71 -13.02 -3.13 4.63
C PHE A 71 -13.60 -3.28 3.21
N VAL A 72 -14.28 -4.39 2.92
CA VAL A 72 -14.98 -4.56 1.64
C VAL A 72 -16.02 -3.46 1.44
N GLN A 73 -16.86 -3.19 2.44
CA GLN A 73 -17.93 -2.19 2.33
C GLN A 73 -17.45 -0.75 2.34
N GLU A 74 -16.38 -0.43 3.07
CA GLU A 74 -15.91 0.94 3.29
C GLU A 74 -14.79 1.35 2.33
N PHE A 75 -14.09 0.40 1.70
CA PHE A 75 -13.03 0.68 0.74
C PHE A 75 -13.28 0.08 -0.64
N ILE A 76 -13.43 -1.25 -0.74
CA ILE A 76 -13.50 -1.93 -2.04
C ILE A 76 -14.74 -1.51 -2.83
N VAL A 77 -15.91 -1.53 -2.18
CA VAL A 77 -17.18 -1.13 -2.81
C VAL A 77 -17.13 0.34 -3.27
N PRO A 78 -16.74 1.33 -2.43
CA PRO A 78 -16.58 2.71 -2.87
C PRO A 78 -15.57 2.90 -4.01
N LEU A 79 -14.39 2.24 -3.93
CA LEU A 79 -13.38 2.31 -4.99
C LEU A 79 -13.92 1.76 -6.30
N ARG A 80 -14.63 0.63 -6.28
CA ARG A 80 -15.27 0.07 -7.47
C ARG A 80 -16.44 0.92 -7.99
N GLY A 81 -17.07 1.71 -7.11
CA GLY A 81 -18.09 2.67 -7.50
C GLY A 81 -17.56 3.81 -8.39
N VAL A 82 -16.27 4.16 -8.26
CA VAL A 82 -15.64 5.23 -9.04
C VAL A 82 -14.62 4.74 -10.06
N PHE A 83 -14.17 3.47 -9.96
CA PHE A 83 -13.12 2.93 -10.81
C PHE A 83 -13.39 1.48 -11.25
N SER A 84 -13.62 1.30 -12.56
CA SER A 84 -13.87 0.00 -13.19
C SER A 84 -12.63 -0.62 -13.85
N GLY A 85 -11.46 0.02 -13.77
CA GLY A 85 -10.25 -0.46 -14.41
C GLY A 85 -9.53 -1.56 -13.62
N PRO A 86 -8.35 -2.02 -14.11
CA PRO A 86 -7.55 -3.03 -13.44
C PRO A 86 -7.17 -2.63 -12.02
N LEU A 87 -7.47 -3.50 -11.06
CA LEU A 87 -7.14 -3.32 -9.64
C LEU A 87 -6.32 -4.51 -9.15
N GLY A 88 -5.13 -4.23 -8.62
CA GLY A 88 -4.22 -5.24 -8.09
C GLY A 88 -3.88 -5.00 -6.62
N PHE A 89 -3.79 -6.06 -5.83
CA PHE A 89 -3.38 -6.00 -4.42
C PHE A 89 -2.12 -6.82 -4.22
N HIS A 90 -1.09 -6.20 -3.64
CA HIS A 90 -0.01 -6.95 -2.99
C HIS A 90 -0.48 -7.47 -1.63
N GLU A 91 0.03 -8.63 -1.20
CA GLU A 91 -0.15 -9.08 0.18
C GLU A 91 0.98 -8.50 1.05
N GLY A 92 0.62 -7.74 2.08
CA GLY A 92 1.53 -7.26 3.10
C GLY A 92 1.73 -8.26 4.24
N ASN A 93 2.64 -7.93 5.16
CA ASN A 93 2.88 -8.79 6.32
C ASN A 93 1.74 -8.74 7.33
N HIS A 94 0.87 -7.72 7.27
CA HIS A 94 -0.37 -7.68 8.06
C HIS A 94 -1.48 -8.50 7.40
N ASP A 95 -1.67 -8.36 6.08
CA ASP A 95 -2.71 -9.08 5.34
C ASP A 95 -2.57 -10.60 5.43
N SER A 96 -1.32 -11.10 5.54
CA SER A 96 -1.03 -12.54 5.67
C SER A 96 -1.27 -13.11 7.08
N ARG A 97 -1.51 -12.28 8.10
CA ARG A 97 -1.62 -12.71 9.51
C ARG A 97 -2.72 -13.75 9.75
N PRO A 98 -3.96 -13.60 9.24
CA PRO A 98 -5.01 -14.60 9.48
C PRO A 98 -4.62 -16.01 9.02
N ARG A 99 -4.12 -16.13 7.79
CA ARG A 99 -3.64 -17.39 7.21
C ARG A 99 -2.48 -17.98 8.02
N THR A 100 -1.44 -17.20 8.25
CA THR A 100 -0.23 -17.68 8.95
C THR A 100 -0.50 -18.02 10.42
N TYR A 101 -1.45 -17.31 11.06
CA TYR A 101 -1.93 -17.64 12.40
C TYR A 101 -2.64 -19.00 12.43
N LEU A 102 -3.54 -19.27 11.47
CA LEU A 102 -4.20 -20.57 11.35
C LEU A 102 -3.18 -21.70 11.15
N GLU A 103 -2.26 -21.53 10.22
CA GLU A 103 -1.19 -22.51 9.93
C GLU A 103 -0.33 -22.78 11.18
N GLY A 104 0.00 -21.75 11.96
CA GLY A 104 0.83 -21.88 13.16
C GLY A 104 0.10 -22.47 14.37
N ARG A 105 -1.19 -22.18 14.56
CA ARG A 105 -1.96 -22.57 15.77
C ARG A 105 -2.82 -23.81 15.58
N ALA A 106 -3.29 -24.06 14.37
CA ALA A 106 -4.11 -25.22 14.03
C ALA A 106 -3.71 -25.75 12.64
N PRO A 107 -2.48 -26.27 12.46
CA PRO A 107 -1.97 -26.72 11.17
C PRO A 107 -2.83 -27.77 10.47
N GLY A 108 -3.59 -28.58 11.22
CA GLY A 108 -4.55 -29.53 10.65
C GLY A 108 -5.70 -28.87 9.86
N LEU A 109 -5.94 -27.57 10.08
CA LEU A 109 -6.88 -26.74 9.33
C LEU A 109 -6.19 -25.89 8.26
N GLY A 110 -4.86 -25.86 8.19
CA GLY A 110 -4.08 -24.99 7.30
C GLY A 110 -4.27 -25.26 5.80
N ALA A 111 -4.88 -26.39 5.43
CA ALA A 111 -5.30 -26.63 4.05
C ALA A 111 -6.48 -25.73 3.62
N SER A 112 -7.19 -25.12 4.57
CA SER A 112 -8.27 -24.19 4.30
C SER A 112 -7.74 -22.88 3.74
N GLN A 113 -8.29 -22.46 2.59
CA GLN A 113 -7.99 -21.16 2.00
C GLN A 113 -8.90 -20.03 2.54
N HIS A 114 -9.77 -20.32 3.51
CA HIS A 114 -10.78 -19.38 4.00
C HIS A 114 -10.20 -18.06 4.52
N PHE A 115 -9.03 -18.12 5.16
CA PHE A 115 -8.33 -16.96 5.72
C PHE A 115 -7.27 -16.36 4.79
N HIS A 116 -7.29 -16.73 3.52
CA HIS A 116 -6.48 -16.03 2.51
C HIS A 116 -7.12 -14.68 2.21
N MET A 117 -6.29 -13.65 2.02
CA MET A 117 -6.73 -12.28 1.71
C MET A 117 -7.75 -12.24 0.58
N GLU A 118 -7.52 -13.01 -0.49
CA GLU A 118 -8.39 -13.06 -1.66
C GLU A 118 -9.81 -13.53 -1.33
N ARG A 119 -9.93 -14.47 -0.37
CA ARG A 119 -11.21 -15.02 0.09
C ARG A 119 -11.88 -14.06 1.07
N LEU A 120 -11.12 -13.57 2.05
CA LEU A 120 -11.62 -12.62 3.06
C LEU A 120 -12.14 -11.33 2.41
N LEU A 121 -11.45 -10.84 1.38
CA LEU A 121 -11.76 -9.57 0.71
C LEU A 121 -12.55 -9.73 -0.59
N ARG A 122 -13.05 -10.95 -0.87
CA ARG A 122 -13.93 -11.24 -2.01
C ARG A 122 -13.36 -10.78 -3.35
N PHE A 123 -12.10 -11.08 -3.63
CA PHE A 123 -11.43 -10.63 -4.86
C PHE A 123 -12.17 -11.04 -6.13
N ASP A 124 -12.74 -12.25 -6.16
CA ASP A 124 -13.52 -12.77 -7.29
C ASP A 124 -14.77 -11.91 -7.59
N ASP A 125 -15.44 -11.40 -6.55
CA ASP A 125 -16.68 -10.61 -6.68
C ASP A 125 -16.41 -9.19 -7.23
N TYR A 126 -15.19 -8.69 -7.04
CA TYR A 126 -14.79 -7.33 -7.39
C TYR A 126 -13.71 -7.26 -8.46
N ASP A 127 -13.42 -8.35 -9.18
CA ASP A 127 -12.39 -8.45 -10.21
C ASP A 127 -11.02 -7.92 -9.75
N ILE A 128 -10.61 -8.28 -8.53
CA ILE A 128 -9.34 -7.88 -7.94
C ILE A 128 -8.30 -8.96 -8.20
N ARG A 129 -7.13 -8.55 -8.70
CA ARG A 129 -6.01 -9.48 -8.90
C ARG A 129 -5.09 -9.45 -7.70
N ARG A 130 -4.80 -10.62 -7.12
CA ARG A 130 -3.62 -10.76 -6.27
C ARG A 130 -2.37 -10.61 -7.12
N LEU A 131 -1.54 -9.65 -6.78
CA LEU A 131 -0.28 -9.39 -7.46
C LEU A 131 0.82 -10.33 -6.92
N PRO A 132 1.81 -10.70 -7.75
CA PRO A 132 3.01 -11.37 -7.28
C PRO A 132 3.80 -10.49 -6.31
N ASP A 133 4.51 -11.10 -5.34
CA ASP A 133 5.34 -10.39 -4.35
C ASP A 133 6.27 -9.32 -4.95
N PHE A 134 6.76 -9.57 -6.17
CA PHE A 134 7.54 -8.63 -6.98
C PHE A 134 6.87 -8.47 -8.34
N ASN A 135 5.89 -7.57 -8.40
CA ASN A 135 5.08 -7.35 -9.58
C ASN A 135 5.80 -6.42 -10.56
N ARG A 136 6.00 -6.86 -11.80
CA ARG A 136 6.63 -6.04 -12.84
C ARG A 136 5.58 -5.17 -13.50
N VAL A 137 5.65 -3.87 -13.26
CA VAL A 137 4.75 -2.89 -13.89
C VAL A 137 5.36 -2.25 -15.14
N GLY A 138 6.66 -2.36 -15.38
CA GLY A 138 7.32 -1.87 -16.60
C GLY A 138 8.66 -2.55 -16.87
N PRO A 139 9.38 -2.20 -17.95
CA PRO A 139 10.64 -2.84 -18.33
C PRO A 139 11.65 -2.92 -17.17
N ASN A 140 11.77 -1.84 -16.39
CA ASN A 140 12.72 -1.71 -15.30
C ASN A 140 12.09 -1.16 -14.02
N VAL A 141 10.82 -1.50 -13.77
CA VAL A 141 10.05 -1.02 -12.62
C VAL A 141 9.26 -2.17 -12.01
N ILE A 142 9.39 -2.34 -10.69
CA ILE A 142 8.60 -3.29 -9.92
C ILE A 142 7.85 -2.60 -8.79
N THR A 143 6.71 -3.18 -8.41
CA THR A 143 6.00 -2.90 -7.17
C THR A 143 6.10 -4.09 -6.22
N THR A 144 6.22 -3.84 -4.93
CA THR A 144 6.24 -4.86 -3.86
C THR A 144 5.78 -4.24 -2.55
N HIS A 145 5.25 -5.00 -1.61
CA HIS A 145 4.98 -4.43 -0.28
C HIS A 145 6.28 -4.00 0.43
N GLY A 146 7.33 -4.82 0.34
CA GLY A 146 8.66 -4.49 0.89
C GLY A 146 9.04 -5.20 2.20
N HIS A 147 8.17 -6.05 2.74
CA HIS A 147 8.51 -6.94 3.87
C HIS A 147 9.32 -8.18 3.43
N LEU A 148 9.32 -8.49 2.13
CA LEU A 148 10.01 -9.63 1.51
C LEU A 148 11.34 -9.22 0.88
N GLY A 149 12.06 -10.19 0.29
CA GLY A 149 13.29 -9.92 -0.47
C GLY A 149 14.52 -9.59 0.38
N ARG A 150 14.38 -9.60 1.72
CA ARG A 150 15.43 -9.21 2.69
C ARG A 150 15.94 -7.79 2.40
N ILE A 151 15.01 -6.86 2.19
CA ILE A 151 15.33 -5.45 2.03
C ILE A 151 15.79 -4.90 3.39
N THR A 152 16.94 -4.25 3.43
CA THR A 152 17.44 -3.60 4.65
C THR A 152 16.68 -2.29 4.86
N LEU A 153 15.98 -2.18 6.00
CA LEU A 153 15.27 -0.96 6.38
C LEU A 153 16.22 0.20 6.62
N ASN A 154 15.85 1.38 6.13
CA ASN A 154 16.53 2.64 6.41
C ASN A 154 15.61 3.60 7.18
N ARG A 155 16.15 4.45 8.04
CA ARG A 155 15.34 5.41 8.81
C ARG A 155 14.96 6.67 8.01
N THR A 156 15.66 6.93 6.91
CA THR A 156 15.40 8.07 6.02
C THR A 156 14.45 7.65 4.90
N ALA A 157 13.46 8.49 4.62
CA ALA A 157 12.47 8.24 3.57
C ALA A 157 13.12 8.04 2.20
N GLY A 158 12.59 7.11 1.42
CA GLY A 158 13.06 6.68 0.10
C GLY A 158 14.27 5.72 0.14
N LEU A 159 15.07 5.73 1.22
CA LEU A 159 16.34 5.00 1.22
C LEU A 159 16.20 3.48 1.43
N THR A 160 15.09 3.00 2.01
CA THR A 160 14.80 1.56 2.04
C THR A 160 14.60 1.03 0.63
N ALA A 161 13.73 1.67 -0.13
CA ALA A 161 13.47 1.34 -1.53
C ALA A 161 14.74 1.49 -2.37
N LEU A 162 15.52 2.57 -2.16
CA LEU A 162 16.79 2.75 -2.87
C LEU A 162 17.81 1.64 -2.54
N THR A 163 17.82 1.11 -1.32
CA THR A 163 18.66 -0.04 -0.98
C THR A 163 18.27 -1.28 -1.78
N ALA A 164 16.98 -1.50 -2.01
CA ALA A 164 16.49 -2.56 -2.89
C ALA A 164 16.88 -2.32 -4.35
N VAL A 165 16.74 -1.08 -4.84
CA VAL A 165 17.17 -0.65 -6.18
C VAL A 165 18.64 -0.99 -6.43
N ARG A 166 19.53 -0.60 -5.52
CA ARG A 166 20.98 -0.88 -5.60
C ARG A 166 21.30 -2.37 -5.70
N ARG A 167 20.48 -3.21 -5.08
CA ARG A 167 20.67 -4.66 -5.08
C ARG A 167 20.08 -5.34 -6.32
N TRP A 168 18.98 -4.81 -6.86
CA TRP A 168 18.21 -5.46 -7.91
C TRP A 168 18.36 -4.83 -9.30
N GLY A 169 18.92 -3.63 -9.40
CA GLY A 169 19.19 -2.95 -10.67
C GLY A 169 17.94 -2.50 -11.42
N VAL A 170 16.80 -2.37 -10.74
CA VAL A 170 15.52 -1.89 -11.27
C VAL A 170 14.92 -0.88 -10.30
N SER A 171 14.06 0.01 -10.80
CA SER A 171 13.27 0.89 -9.93
C SER A 171 12.31 0.07 -9.07
N VAL A 172 12.17 0.46 -7.80
CA VAL A 172 11.36 -0.25 -6.81
C VAL A 172 10.38 0.74 -6.19
N VAL A 173 9.10 0.40 -6.25
CA VAL A 173 8.01 1.10 -5.54
C VAL A 173 7.50 0.18 -4.44
N MET A 174 7.48 0.66 -3.19
CA MET A 174 7.10 -0.15 -2.04
C MET A 174 6.37 0.60 -0.93
N GLY A 175 5.65 -0.14 -0.10
CA GLY A 175 5.00 0.32 1.14
C GLY A 175 5.81 -0.09 2.37
N HIS A 176 5.15 -0.69 3.37
CA HIS A 176 5.70 -1.34 4.58
C HIS A 176 6.33 -0.40 5.61
N THR A 177 6.92 0.70 5.13
CA THR A 177 7.75 1.58 5.95
C THR A 177 7.02 2.79 6.47
N HIS A 178 5.80 3.03 5.96
CA HIS A 178 4.95 4.19 6.21
C HIS A 178 5.59 5.54 5.84
N ARG A 179 6.79 5.52 5.26
CA ARG A 179 7.53 6.69 4.77
C ARG A 179 7.15 6.97 3.34
N ALA A 180 7.25 8.23 2.95
CA ALA A 180 6.98 8.63 1.58
C ALA A 180 8.15 9.44 1.02
N ALA A 181 8.74 8.97 -0.08
CA ALA A 181 9.69 9.72 -0.90
C ALA A 181 10.01 8.94 -2.18
N ALA A 182 10.38 9.68 -3.24
CA ALA A 182 10.98 9.13 -4.45
C ALA A 182 12.42 9.64 -4.56
N VAL A 183 13.38 8.72 -4.56
CA VAL A 183 14.81 9.04 -4.61
C VAL A 183 15.42 8.47 -5.88
N PRO A 184 15.93 9.32 -6.79
CA PRO A 184 16.61 8.87 -7.99
C PRO A 184 18.03 8.43 -7.66
N GLU A 185 18.53 7.45 -8.40
CA GLU A 185 19.94 7.13 -8.49
C GLU A 185 20.32 6.93 -9.95
N THR A 186 21.29 7.72 -10.40
CA THR A 186 21.83 7.64 -11.75
C THR A 186 23.19 6.96 -11.71
N SER A 187 23.37 5.94 -12.53
CA SER A 187 24.66 5.26 -12.72
C SER A 187 24.94 5.03 -14.20
N GLY A 188 26.22 4.95 -14.57
CA GLY A 188 26.64 4.68 -15.95
C GLY A 188 27.97 5.36 -16.30
N LEU A 189 28.74 4.71 -17.16
CA LEU A 189 29.89 5.29 -17.85
C LEU A 189 29.55 5.35 -19.33
N GLY A 190 29.15 6.54 -19.83
CA GLY A 190 28.59 6.71 -21.17
C GLY A 190 27.11 7.09 -21.10
N GLU A 191 26.22 6.14 -21.39
CA GLU A 191 24.77 6.35 -21.32
C GLU A 191 24.27 6.21 -19.87
N PRO A 192 23.91 7.32 -19.18
CA PRO A 192 23.46 7.24 -17.80
C PRO A 192 22.06 6.61 -17.72
N ARG A 193 21.88 5.72 -16.75
CA ARG A 193 20.58 5.14 -16.42
C ARG A 193 20.15 5.61 -15.04
N THR A 194 18.96 6.20 -14.96
CA THR A 194 18.31 6.57 -13.70
C THR A 194 17.31 5.50 -13.30
N VAL A 195 17.39 5.07 -12.04
CA VAL A 195 16.43 4.21 -11.37
C VAL A 195 15.91 4.92 -10.12
N TRP A 196 14.74 4.52 -9.63
CA TRP A 196 14.09 5.19 -8.51
C TRP A 196 13.77 4.22 -7.39
N GLY A 197 14.12 4.60 -6.17
CA GLY A 197 13.59 4.01 -4.95
C GLY A 197 12.41 4.84 -4.46
N VAL A 198 11.23 4.25 -4.40
CA VAL A 198 9.98 4.92 -4.01
C VAL A 198 9.36 4.22 -2.81
N GLU A 199 9.20 4.95 -1.71
CA GLU A 199 8.35 4.54 -0.59
C GLU A 199 7.02 5.29 -0.69
N ALA A 200 5.89 4.59 -0.57
CA ALA A 200 4.57 5.10 -0.97
C ALA A 200 3.83 5.93 0.07
N GLY A 201 4.27 5.92 1.34
CA GLY A 201 3.58 6.57 2.45
C GLY A 201 2.66 5.62 3.21
N ASN A 202 1.61 6.18 3.80
CA ASN A 202 0.52 5.48 4.46
C ASN A 202 -0.74 6.37 4.49
N LEU A 203 -1.90 5.80 4.81
CA LEU A 203 -3.15 6.54 5.06
C LEU A 203 -3.61 6.42 6.52
N MET A 204 -2.70 6.15 7.45
CA MET A 204 -3.05 5.99 8.85
C MET A 204 -3.46 7.30 9.51
N ASP A 205 -4.32 7.16 10.52
CA ASP A 205 -4.44 8.12 11.60
C ASP A 205 -3.40 7.78 12.68
N ASP A 206 -2.32 8.56 12.73
CA ASP A 206 -1.21 8.37 13.68
C ASP A 206 -1.67 8.36 15.14
N SER A 207 -2.81 8.99 15.46
CA SER A 207 -3.38 8.95 16.82
C SER A 207 -3.86 7.58 17.25
N ARG A 208 -4.08 6.66 16.29
CA ARG A 208 -4.52 5.27 16.51
C ARG A 208 -3.37 4.28 16.50
N ALA A 209 -2.13 4.75 16.36
CA ALA A 209 -0.92 3.94 16.40
C ALA A 209 -0.41 3.78 17.85
N ASP A 210 -1.17 3.11 18.71
CA ASP A 210 -0.86 2.96 20.15
C ASP A 210 0.54 2.40 20.45
N TYR A 211 1.11 1.62 19.52
CA TYR A 211 2.45 1.05 19.64
C TYR A 211 3.59 2.08 19.57
N LEU A 212 3.33 3.30 19.10
CA LEU A 212 4.30 4.40 19.09
C LEU A 212 4.59 4.98 20.49
N LYS A 213 3.80 4.61 21.50
CA LYS A 213 4.00 5.02 22.91
C LYS A 213 4.23 6.53 23.08
N GLY A 214 3.57 7.35 22.25
CA GLY A 214 3.60 8.81 22.31
C GLY A 214 4.76 9.50 21.57
N ALA A 215 5.62 8.79 20.84
CA ALA A 215 6.62 9.40 19.97
C ALA A 215 6.21 9.32 18.50
N PRO A 216 6.19 10.43 17.73
CA PRO A 216 5.82 10.36 16.33
C PRO A 216 6.83 9.52 15.54
N GLY A 217 6.31 8.64 14.68
CA GLY A 217 7.11 7.95 13.68
C GLY A 217 7.64 8.95 12.64
N ASN A 218 8.76 8.62 11.99
CA ASN A 218 9.13 9.31 10.75
C ASN A 218 8.24 8.80 9.62
N TRP A 219 6.94 9.14 9.64
CA TRP A 219 5.93 8.69 8.68
C TRP A 219 5.34 9.88 7.94
N GLN A 220 4.89 9.64 6.71
CA GLN A 220 4.31 10.67 5.86
C GLN A 220 3.03 10.12 5.25
N ARG A 221 1.93 10.83 5.46
CA ARG A 221 0.68 10.56 4.77
C ARG A 221 0.81 10.97 3.30
N ALA A 222 0.77 10.00 2.41
CA ALA A 222 0.98 10.20 0.99
C ALA A 222 0.50 8.98 0.21
N PHE A 223 0.34 9.14 -1.10
CA PHE A 223 0.23 8.05 -2.06
C PHE A 223 1.11 8.36 -3.28
N VAL A 224 1.16 7.47 -4.27
CA VAL A 224 2.05 7.64 -5.42
C VAL A 224 1.31 7.53 -6.74
N VAL A 225 1.64 8.41 -7.68
CA VAL A 225 1.25 8.29 -9.09
C VAL A 225 2.49 7.90 -9.90
N LEU A 226 2.38 6.86 -10.72
CA LEU A 226 3.45 6.36 -11.58
C LEU A 226 3.12 6.68 -13.02
N HIS A 227 4.03 7.38 -13.70
CA HIS A 227 3.93 7.62 -15.14
C HIS A 227 4.95 6.75 -15.89
N LEU A 228 4.44 5.87 -16.74
CA LEU A 228 5.23 4.96 -17.58
C LEU A 228 4.98 5.27 -19.05
N SER A 229 6.03 5.58 -19.80
CA SER A 229 5.98 5.81 -21.25
C SER A 229 7.20 5.18 -21.93
N GLY A 230 6.99 4.10 -22.68
CA GLY A 230 8.11 3.33 -23.25
C GLY A 230 9.06 2.81 -22.16
N GLU A 231 10.31 3.30 -22.17
CA GLU A 231 11.32 3.00 -21.15
C GLU A 231 11.38 4.05 -20.02
N THR A 232 10.69 5.17 -20.19
CA THR A 232 10.64 6.27 -19.21
C THR A 232 9.75 5.89 -18.04
N PHE A 233 10.26 6.11 -16.84
CA PHE A 233 9.56 5.96 -15.59
C PHE A 233 9.74 7.21 -14.73
N GLN A 234 8.62 7.84 -14.38
CA GLN A 234 8.59 9.00 -13.51
C GLN A 234 7.60 8.76 -12.36
N PRO A 235 8.07 8.61 -11.12
CA PRO A 235 7.20 8.59 -9.94
C PRO A 235 6.89 10.02 -9.48
N GLU A 236 5.68 10.21 -8.98
CA GLU A 236 5.23 11.41 -8.28
C GLU A 236 4.66 11.01 -6.92
N VAL A 237 5.25 11.49 -5.84
CA VAL A 237 4.76 11.27 -4.48
C VAL A 237 3.83 12.43 -4.12
N VAL A 238 2.57 12.10 -3.85
CA VAL A 238 1.54 13.08 -3.50
C VAL A 238 1.39 13.11 -2.00
N TYR A 239 1.99 14.11 -1.35
CA TYR A 239 1.90 14.30 0.09
C TYR A 239 0.55 14.90 0.48
N MET A 240 -0.03 14.37 1.55
CA MET A 240 -1.27 14.86 2.13
C MET A 240 -0.96 15.76 3.33
N ARG A 241 -1.75 16.82 3.47
CA ARG A 241 -1.70 17.73 4.60
C ARG A 241 -2.40 17.11 5.83
N PRO A 242 -2.24 17.69 7.04
CA PRO A 242 -2.91 17.20 8.24
C PRO A 242 -4.44 17.16 8.13
N ASP A 243 -5.05 18.01 7.30
CA ASP A 243 -6.48 18.02 7.01
C ASP A 243 -6.89 17.02 5.91
N ALA A 244 -5.99 16.10 5.56
CA ALA A 244 -6.12 15.12 4.47
C ALA A 244 -6.26 15.71 3.05
N SER A 245 -6.13 17.02 2.87
CA SER A 245 -6.10 17.63 1.53
C SER A 245 -4.74 17.48 0.86
N PHE A 246 -4.72 17.49 -0.48
CA PHE A 246 -3.49 17.46 -1.28
C PHE A 246 -3.66 18.20 -2.59
N GLU A 247 -2.57 18.38 -3.32
CA GLU A 247 -2.57 19.00 -4.64
C GLU A 247 -2.03 18.03 -5.69
N TYR A 248 -2.69 17.98 -6.84
CA TYR A 248 -2.23 17.22 -8.00
C TYR A 248 -2.64 17.96 -9.28
N GLY A 249 -1.71 18.14 -10.22
CA GLY A 249 -1.98 18.82 -11.49
C GLY A 249 -2.47 20.27 -11.35
N GLY A 250 -2.19 20.94 -10.23
CA GLY A 250 -2.67 22.30 -9.94
C GLY A 250 -4.07 22.38 -9.32
N PHE A 251 -4.73 21.25 -9.08
CA PHE A 251 -6.01 21.17 -8.39
C PHE A 251 -5.82 20.72 -6.95
N ARG A 252 -6.60 21.31 -6.03
CA ARG A 252 -6.65 20.87 -4.64
C ARG A 252 -7.76 19.82 -4.48
N TYR A 253 -7.39 18.64 -4.02
CA TYR A 253 -8.31 17.58 -3.65
C TYR A 253 -8.64 17.68 -2.16
N TYR A 254 -9.93 17.48 -1.86
CA TYR A 254 -10.57 17.67 -0.56
C TYR A 254 -10.51 19.12 -0.04
N GLN A 255 -11.69 19.74 0.08
CA GLN A 255 -11.94 20.91 0.92
C GLN A 255 -12.89 20.46 2.03
N PRO A 256 -12.56 20.59 3.33
CA PRO A 256 -13.59 20.47 4.34
C PRO A 256 -14.66 21.52 4.01
N GLU A 257 -15.93 21.12 4.03
CA GLU A 257 -17.03 22.08 3.98
C GLU A 257 -16.74 23.14 5.05
N ALA A 258 -16.67 24.40 4.64
CA ALA A 258 -16.45 25.49 5.58
C ALA A 258 -17.56 25.44 6.63
N ALA A 259 -17.18 25.16 7.88
CA ALA A 259 -18.09 25.23 9.02
C ALA A 259 -18.64 26.64 9.22
#